data_AF-A0A524JZX1-F1
#
_entry.id   AF-A0A524JZX1-F1
#
_cell.length_a   1.000
_cell.length_b   1.000
_cell.length_c   1.000
_cell.angle_alpha   90.00
_cell.angle_beta   90.00
_cell.angle_gamma   90.00
#
_symmetry.space_group_name_H-M   'P 1'
#
loop_
_entity.id
_entity.type
_entity.pdbx_description
1 polymer ?
#
loop_
_entity_poly.entity_id
_entity_poly.type
_entity_poly.pdbx_seq_one_letter_code
_entity_poly.pdbx_strand_id
1 'polypeptide(L)'
;MFPAGPWKSNDAPFLSWFNTADPIPLEYIRQITGVRGIVSALSKLAPGVDWPESEVGALRDRIESAGMEFRVVESIPVHEDIKLGGPG
;
A
#
# COMPACT_ATOMS: atom_id res chain seq x y z
N MET A 1 8.64 -7.49 29.58
CA MET A 1 9.17 -6.43 28.70
C MET A 1 9.82 -7.11 27.52
N PHE A 2 9.13 -7.20 26.38
CA PHE A 2 9.67 -7.83 25.18
C PHE A 2 10.60 -6.82 24.46
N PRO A 3 11.81 -7.22 24.04
CA PRO A 3 12.70 -6.32 23.31
C PRO A 3 12.10 -6.00 21.94
N ALA A 4 12.17 -4.72 21.54
CA ALA A 4 11.78 -4.27 20.22
C ALA A 4 12.68 -4.92 19.16
N GLY A 5 12.08 -5.64 18.20
CA GLY A 5 12.77 -6.17 17.03
C GLY A 5 13.27 -5.06 16.09
N PRO A 6 13.99 -5.39 15.00
CA PRO A 6 14.71 -4.46 14.12
C PRO A 6 13.78 -3.68 13.17
N TRP A 7 12.62 -3.27 13.65
CA TRP A 7 11.68 -2.46 12.89
C TRP A 7 12.19 -1.03 12.88
N LYS A 8 12.58 -0.53 11.70
CA LYS A 8 12.90 0.89 11.49
C LYS A 8 11.74 1.71 12.07
N SER A 9 12.04 2.74 12.85
CA SER A 9 11.07 3.58 13.56
C SER A 9 9.81 3.83 12.73
N ASN A 10 8.65 3.43 13.26
CA ASN A 10 7.38 3.41 12.53
C ASN A 10 6.73 4.80 12.38
N ASP A 11 7.45 5.87 12.75
CA ASP A 11 6.90 7.21 12.98
C ASP A 11 6.99 8.12 11.74
N ALA A 12 7.60 7.65 10.65
CA ALA A 12 7.71 8.45 9.43
C ALA A 12 6.33 8.58 8.76
N PRO A 13 5.86 9.81 8.47
CA PRO A 13 4.62 10.04 7.75
C PRO A 13 4.58 9.29 6.41
N PHE A 14 3.38 8.84 6.06
CA PHE A 14 3.09 8.20 4.79
C PHE A 14 1.93 8.90 4.09
N LEU A 15 1.85 8.72 2.78
CA LEU A 15 0.81 9.30 1.94
C LEU A 15 0.14 8.21 1.09
N SER A 16 -1.18 8.35 0.89
CA SER A 16 -1.93 7.44 0.03
C SER A 16 -1.74 7.81 -1.43
N TRP A 17 -1.34 6.84 -2.25
CA TRP A 17 -1.07 7.03 -3.67
C TRP A 17 -1.82 5.98 -4.49
N PHE A 18 -2.66 6.43 -5.43
CA PHE A 18 -3.60 5.58 -6.19
C PHE A 18 -2.97 4.89 -7.41
N ASN A 19 -1.75 4.40 -7.26
CA ASN A 19 -0.97 3.78 -8.33
C ASN A 19 -0.87 4.68 -9.57
N THR A 20 -0.71 4.12 -10.77
CA THR A 20 -0.63 4.86 -12.04
C THR A 20 -1.87 5.69 -12.37
N ALA A 21 -2.96 5.60 -11.60
CA ALA A 21 -4.15 6.42 -11.77
C ALA A 21 -4.10 7.72 -10.95
N ASP A 22 -3.15 7.87 -10.02
CA ASP A 22 -2.99 9.08 -9.23
C ASP A 22 -2.46 10.22 -10.11
N PRO A 23 -3.10 11.41 -10.12
CA PRO A 23 -2.59 12.57 -10.84
C PRO A 23 -1.31 13.14 -10.22
N ILE A 24 -0.96 12.78 -8.98
CA ILE A 24 0.23 13.21 -8.28
C ILE A 24 1.32 12.13 -8.43
N PRO A 25 2.42 12.42 -9.17
CA PRO A 25 3.53 11.49 -9.31
C PRO A 25 4.28 11.27 -7.99
N LEU A 26 4.88 10.09 -7.83
CA LEU A 26 5.68 9.73 -6.65
C LEU A 26 6.87 10.70 -6.45
N GLU A 27 7.42 11.23 -7.54
CA GLU A 27 8.51 12.20 -7.52
C GLU A 27 8.11 13.48 -6.78
N TYR A 28 6.84 13.88 -6.86
CA TYR A 28 6.31 15.05 -6.16
C TYR A 28 6.05 14.72 -4.69
N ILE A 29 5.49 13.54 -4.41
CA ILE A 29 5.24 13.10 -3.03
C ILE A 29 6.56 13.02 -2.25
N ARG A 30 7.64 12.54 -2.88
CA ARG A 30 8.98 12.45 -2.29
C ARG A 30 9.57 13.81 -1.87
N GLN A 31 9.08 14.91 -2.44
CA GLN A 31 9.53 16.26 -2.06
C GLN A 31 8.91 16.75 -0.75
N ILE A 32 7.85 16.10 -0.25
CA ILE A 32 7.22 16.47 1.01
C ILE A 32 8.16 16.11 2.16
N THR A 33 8.63 17.12 2.89
CA THR A 33 9.55 16.94 4.01
C THR A 33 9.00 15.95 5.04
N GLY A 34 9.76 14.89 5.30
CA GLY A 34 9.44 13.88 6.31
C GLY A 34 8.58 12.71 5.79
N VAL A 35 7.89 12.85 4.65
CA VAL A 35 7.15 11.73 4.06
C VAL A 35 8.14 10.74 3.44
N ARG A 36 8.09 9.50 3.92
CA ARG A 36 8.96 8.41 3.44
C ARG A 36 8.17 7.22 2.94
N GLY A 37 6.94 7.07 3.43
CA GLY A 37 6.08 5.93 3.13
C GLY A 37 5.01 6.23 2.11
N ILE A 38 4.67 5.21 1.33
CA ILE A 38 3.49 5.18 0.48
C ILE A 38 2.55 4.09 0.99
N VAL A 39 1.27 4.45 1.00
CA VAL A 39 0.15 3.53 1.16
C VAL A 39 -0.53 3.39 -0.20
N SER A 40 -0.81 2.16 -0.62
CA SER A 40 -1.41 1.91 -1.93
C SER A 40 -2.16 0.58 -1.97
N ALA A 41 -2.86 0.31 -3.08
CA ALA A 41 -3.65 -0.89 -3.29
C ALA A 41 -3.78 -1.25 -4.78
N LEU A 42 -4.11 -2.51 -5.07
CA LEU A 42 -4.48 -3.00 -6.41
C LEU A 42 -5.98 -2.79 -6.68
N SER A 43 -6.39 -1.53 -6.80
CA SER A 43 -7.78 -1.11 -6.96
C SER A 43 -8.49 -1.56 -8.24
N LYS A 44 -7.77 -2.20 -9.17
CA LYS A 44 -8.36 -2.80 -10.39
C LYS A 44 -8.91 -4.22 -10.17
N LEU A 45 -8.54 -4.87 -9.07
CA LEU A 45 -9.01 -6.22 -8.77
C LEU A 45 -10.33 -6.17 -8.01
N ALA A 46 -11.27 -7.05 -8.38
CA ALA A 46 -12.56 -7.14 -7.72
C ALA A 46 -12.42 -7.65 -6.27
N PRO A 47 -13.34 -7.29 -5.35
CA PRO A 47 -13.36 -7.83 -4.00
C PRO A 47 -13.44 -9.36 -4.00
N GLY A 48 -12.75 -10.01 -3.07
CA GLY A 48 -12.68 -11.47 -2.97
C GLY A 48 -11.75 -12.15 -3.99
N VAL A 49 -11.13 -11.40 -4.90
CA VAL A 49 -10.10 -11.93 -5.80
C VAL A 49 -8.73 -11.84 -5.12
N ASP A 50 -8.02 -12.97 -5.09
CA ASP A 50 -6.64 -13.03 -4.60
C ASP A 50 -5.73 -12.10 -5.41
N TRP A 51 -4.89 -11.34 -4.71
CA TRP A 51 -3.91 -10.47 -5.36
C TRP A 51 -2.71 -11.29 -5.84
N PRO A 52 -2.39 -11.28 -7.15
CA PRO A 52 -1.23 -11.99 -7.65
C PRO A 52 0.06 -11.42 -7.06
N GLU A 53 0.96 -12.28 -6.59
CA GLU A 53 2.25 -11.84 -6.03
C GLU A 53 3.05 -10.96 -7.01
N SER A 54 2.95 -11.23 -8.31
CA SER A 54 3.58 -10.44 -9.36
C SER A 54 3.06 -8.99 -9.43
N GLU A 55 1.76 -8.79 -9.21
CA GLU A 55 1.14 -7.46 -9.24
C GLU A 55 1.49 -6.66 -7.97
N VAL A 56 1.50 -7.32 -6.81
CA VAL A 56 1.97 -6.72 -5.56
C VAL A 56 3.46 -6.38 -5.65
N GLY A 57 4.26 -7.27 -6.23
CA GLY A 57 5.67 -7.05 -6.52
C GLY A 57 5.88 -5.84 -7.42
N ALA A 58 5.16 -5.75 -8.55
CA ALA A 58 5.26 -4.62 -9.46
C ALA A 58 4.85 -3.28 -8.81
N LEU A 59 3.84 -3.29 -7.94
CA LEU A 59 3.44 -2.11 -7.17
C LEU A 59 4.54 -1.66 -6.20
N ARG A 60 5.09 -2.60 -5.41
CA ARG A 60 6.20 -2.34 -4.50
C ARG A 60 7.41 -1.80 -5.27
N ASP A 61 7.82 -2.48 -6.33
CA ASP A 61 9.00 -2.12 -7.11
C ASP A 61 8.86 -0.72 -7.74
N ARG A 62 7.66 -0.33 -8.15
CA ARG A 62 7.38 1.04 -8.65
C ARG A 62 7.58 2.10 -7.58
N ILE A 63 7.06 1.85 -6.37
CA ILE A 63 7.19 2.76 -5.23
C ILE A 63 8.66 2.87 -4.79
N GLU A 64 9.33 1.73 -4.66
CA GLU A 64 10.72 1.65 -4.21
C GLU A 64 11.70 2.21 -5.23
N SER A 65 11.44 2.03 -6.53
CA SER A 65 12.24 2.65 -7.60
C SER A 65 12.13 4.18 -7.61
N ALA A 66 11.03 4.74 -7.09
CA ALA A 66 10.90 6.18 -6.89
C ALA A 66 11.64 6.67 -5.63
N GLY A 67 12.28 5.79 -4.87
CA GLY A 67 13.01 6.11 -3.64
C GLY A 67 12.09 6.34 -2.43
N MET A 68 10.91 5.75 -2.43
CA MET A 68 9.94 5.74 -1.33
C MET A 68 9.73 4.32 -0.80
N GLU A 69 9.16 4.16 0.40
CA GLU A 69 8.92 2.85 0.99
C GLU A 69 7.46 2.42 0.80
N PHE A 70 7.20 1.21 0.29
CA PHE A 70 5.85 0.66 0.31
C PHE A 70 5.51 0.16 1.72
N ARG A 71 4.70 0.93 2.46
CA ARG A 71 4.50 0.74 3.91
C ARG A 71 3.29 -0.12 4.24
N VAL A 72 2.14 0.23 3.65
CA VAL A 72 0.84 -0.31 4.05
C VAL A 72 0.02 -0.55 2.79
N VAL A 73 -0.74 -1.64 2.80
CA VAL A 73 -1.82 -1.87 1.86
C VAL A 73 -3.09 -1.25 2.44
N GLU A 74 -3.66 -0.26 1.75
CA GLU A 74 -4.96 0.31 2.09
C GLU A 74 -5.74 0.58 0.80
N SER A 75 -6.75 -0.21 0.42
CA SER A 75 -7.40 -1.31 1.16
C SER A 75 -7.40 -2.66 0.42
N ILE A 76 -7.62 -3.73 1.18
CA ILE A 76 -8.06 -5.03 0.65
C ILE A 76 -9.58 -5.08 0.80
N PRO A 77 -10.36 -4.93 -0.29
CA PRO A 77 -11.81 -4.90 -0.18
C PRO A 77 -12.36 -6.28 0.21
N VAL A 78 -13.14 -6.31 1.29
CA VAL A 78 -13.86 -7.50 1.74
C VAL A 78 -15.13 -7.68 0.90
N HIS A 79 -15.34 -8.88 0.36
CA HIS A 79 -16.53 -9.22 -0.43
C HIS A 79 -17.83 -9.03 0.37
N GLU A 80 -18.91 -8.60 -0.27
CA GLU A 80 -20.18 -8.26 0.41
C GLU A 80 -20.84 -9.48 1.07
N ASP A 81 -20.73 -10.67 0.48
CA ASP A 81 -21.29 -11.89 1.09
C ASP A 81 -20.69 -12.15 2.47
N ILE A 82 -19.40 -11.90 2.68
CA ILE A 82 -18.75 -12.03 3.99
C ILE A 82 -19.38 -11.04 4.99
N LYS A 83 -19.62 -9.80 4.55
CA LYS A 83 -20.21 -8.75 5.40
C LYS A 83 -21.66 -9.08 5.79
N LEU A 84 -22.39 -9.77 4.92
CA LEU A 84 -23.79 -10.16 5.12
C LEU A 84 -23.95 -11.55 5.78
N GLY A 85 -22.86 -12.25 6.06
CA GLY A 85 -22.89 -13.60 6.66
C GLY A 85 -23.29 -14.71 5.67
N GLY A 86 -23.11 -14.47 4.38
CA GLY A 86 -23.23 -15.47 3.32
C GLY A 86 -22.06 -16.49 3.31
N PRO A 87 -22.09 -17.48 2.40
CA PRO A 87 -21.15 -18.61 2.42
C PRO A 87 -19.68 -18.28 2.12
N GLY A 88 -19.33 -17.01 1.84
CA GLY A 88 -17.97 -16.57 1.59
C GLY A 88 -17.51 -16.84 0.16
#